data_AF-A0A940HVL5-F1
#
_entry.id   AF-A0A940HVL5-F1
#
_cell.length_a   1.000
_cell.length_b   1.000
_cell.length_c   1.000
_cell.angle_alpha   90.00
_cell.angle_beta   90.00
_cell.angle_gamma   90.00
#
_symmetry.space_group_name_H-M   'P 1'
#
loop_
_entity.id
_entity.type
_entity.pdbx_description
1 polymer ?
#
loop_
_entity_poly.entity_id
_entity_poly.type
_entity_poly.pdbx_seq_one_letter_code
_entity_poly.pdbx_strand_id
1 'polypeptide(L)'
;EGLKDRSVRLEIEVKENENFKPGYDRNRKAIFIWGDMFLKPDIWDKSNYKNAFGDFTETRYAFILQACHITELPDPADLAMLGYYNAMVRKALLDYNATPGNTPLTDELGPVAFPIYTGIGGNG
;
A
#
# COMPACT_ATOMS: atom_id res chain seq x y z
N GLU A 1 -5.01 -9.12 -25.86
CA GLU A 1 -4.86 -9.99 -24.67
C GLU A 1 -4.36 -9.11 -23.53
N GLY A 2 -5.09 -9.03 -22.43
CA GLY A 2 -4.82 -8.10 -21.32
C GLY A 2 -3.99 -8.74 -20.21
N LEU A 3 -3.27 -7.91 -19.44
CA LEU A 3 -2.40 -8.28 -18.30
C LEU A 3 -3.17 -8.74 -17.04
N LYS A 4 -4.37 -9.32 -17.21
CA LYS A 4 -5.26 -9.70 -16.11
C LYS A 4 -4.62 -10.63 -15.08
N ASP A 5 -3.69 -11.48 -15.53
CA ASP A 5 -3.05 -12.52 -14.69
C ASP A 5 -1.51 -12.46 -14.72
N ARG A 6 -0.91 -11.35 -15.19
CA ARG A 6 0.54 -11.26 -15.39
C ARG A 6 1.09 -9.94 -14.87
N SER A 7 2.06 -10.01 -13.95
CA SER A 7 2.86 -8.87 -13.54
C SER A 7 4.14 -8.78 -14.39
N VAL A 8 4.41 -7.59 -14.91
CA VAL A 8 5.66 -7.28 -15.62
C VAL A 8 6.50 -6.41 -14.70
N ARG A 9 7.68 -6.91 -14.31
CA ARG A 9 8.66 -6.19 -13.49
C ARG A 9 9.79 -5.68 -14.38
N LEU A 10 9.95 -4.37 -14.46
CA LEU A 10 11.07 -3.68 -15.10
C LEU A 10 11.98 -3.12 -14.01
N GLU A 11 13.20 -3.63 -13.93
CA GLU A 11 14.25 -3.13 -13.04
C GLU A 11 15.25 -2.29 -13.85
N ILE A 12 15.43 -1.04 -13.46
CA ILE A 12 16.41 -0.11 -14.03
C ILE A 12 17.47 0.16 -12.97
N GLU A 13 18.70 -0.26 -13.25
CA GLU A 13 19.86 -0.08 -12.36
C GLU A 13 20.91 0.81 -13.03
N VAL A 14 21.39 1.80 -12.30
CA VAL A 14 22.47 2.67 -12.77
C VAL A 14 23.80 1.91 -12.73
N LYS A 15 24.36 1.63 -13.89
CA LYS A 15 25.66 0.95 -14.04
C LYS A 15 26.81 1.95 -14.18
N GLU A 16 27.92 1.69 -13.51
CA GLU A 16 29.15 2.48 -13.64
C GLU A 16 29.71 2.42 -15.07
N ASN A 17 30.26 3.53 -15.55
CA ASN A 17 31.03 3.60 -16.80
C ASN A 17 32.24 4.54 -16.65
N GLU A 18 33.07 4.63 -17.69
CA GLU A 18 34.32 5.41 -17.67
C GLU A 18 34.15 6.89 -17.28
N ASN A 19 32.94 7.45 -17.42
CA ASN A 19 32.63 8.86 -17.14
C ASN A 19 31.66 9.05 -15.97
N PHE A 20 31.15 7.97 -15.36
CA PHE A 20 30.09 8.04 -14.36
C PHE A 20 30.30 7.02 -13.24
N LYS A 21 30.61 7.52 -12.05
CA LYS A 21 30.61 6.74 -10.81
C LYS A 21 29.26 6.88 -10.12
N PRO A 22 28.55 5.78 -9.83
CA PRO A 22 27.26 5.88 -9.18
C PRO A 22 27.46 6.37 -7.73
N GLY A 23 26.63 7.35 -7.31
CA GLY A 23 26.67 7.94 -5.97
C GLY A 23 26.08 7.03 -4.89
N TYR A 24 25.37 7.60 -3.92
CA TYR A 24 24.78 6.88 -2.77
C TYR A 24 23.98 5.62 -3.19
N ASP A 25 24.29 4.46 -2.60
CA ASP A 25 23.82 3.14 -3.07
C ASP A 25 22.29 2.98 -3.00
N ARG A 26 21.65 3.68 -2.07
CA ARG A 26 20.22 3.53 -1.75
C ARG A 26 19.28 3.99 -2.89
N ASN A 27 19.75 4.81 -3.83
CA ASN A 27 18.92 5.41 -4.90
C ASN A 27 19.30 4.94 -6.32
N ARG A 28 20.05 3.83 -6.46
CA ARG A 28 20.58 3.39 -7.76
C ARG A 28 19.62 2.50 -8.56
N LYS A 29 18.50 2.09 -7.96
CA LYS A 29 17.55 1.14 -8.52
C LYS A 29 16.16 1.75 -8.59
N ALA A 30 15.57 1.73 -9.77
CA ALA A 30 14.16 2.02 -9.99
C ALA A 30 13.49 0.72 -10.44
N ILE A 31 12.46 0.29 -9.72
CA ILE A 31 11.68 -0.90 -10.07
C ILE A 31 10.29 -0.43 -10.45
N PHE A 32 9.92 -0.64 -11.71
CA PHE A 32 8.58 -0.42 -12.24
C PHE A 32 7.86 -1.75 -12.33
N ILE A 33 6.70 -1.87 -11.72
CA ILE A 33 5.89 -3.08 -11.83
C ILE A 33 4.53 -2.68 -12.38
N TRP A 34 4.17 -3.24 -13.53
CA TRP A 34 2.90 -3.01 -14.19
C TRP A 34 2.17 -4.34 -14.36
N GLY A 35 0.99 -4.41 -13.79
CA GLY A 35 0.07 -5.55 -13.81
C GLY A 35 -1.21 -5.18 -13.07
N ASP A 36 -2.28 -5.94 -13.27
CA ASP A 36 -3.57 -5.75 -12.58
C ASP A 36 -3.52 -6.19 -11.09
N MET A 37 -2.34 -6.59 -10.59
CA MET A 37 -2.15 -7.09 -9.24
C MET A 37 -1.40 -6.10 -8.37
N PHE A 38 -1.98 -5.73 -7.23
CA PHE A 38 -1.27 -4.91 -6.25
C PHE A 38 -0.20 -5.73 -5.54
N LEU A 39 1.04 -5.30 -5.65
CA LEU A 39 2.14 -5.92 -4.92
C LEU A 39 2.23 -5.40 -3.50
N LYS A 40 2.40 -6.35 -2.56
CA LYS A 40 2.71 -6.05 -1.18
C LYS A 40 4.02 -5.25 -1.09
N PRO A 41 4.03 -4.05 -0.48
CA PRO A 41 5.26 -3.34 -0.21
C PRO A 41 6.18 -4.17 0.71
N ASP A 42 7.47 -4.30 0.39
CA ASP A 42 8.45 -5.06 1.19
C ASP A 42 8.53 -4.60 2.66
N ILE A 43 8.23 -3.32 2.89
CA ILE A 43 8.23 -2.69 4.21
C ILE A 43 6.93 -2.88 4.99
N TRP A 44 5.88 -3.48 4.40
CA TRP A 44 4.55 -3.56 5.02
C TRP A 44 4.58 -4.17 6.42
N ASP A 45 5.15 -5.37 6.55
CA ASP A 45 5.19 -6.10 7.81
C ASP A 45 6.19 -5.51 8.82
N LYS A 46 7.12 -4.67 8.35
CA LYS A 46 8.23 -4.11 9.14
C LYS A 46 8.03 -2.63 9.50
N SER A 47 6.88 -2.07 9.19
CA SER A 47 6.61 -0.63 9.33
C SER A 47 5.25 -0.37 9.96
N ASN A 48 4.95 0.91 10.21
CA ASN A 48 3.67 1.34 10.74
C ASN A 48 2.49 1.04 9.80
N TYR A 49 2.71 0.62 8.56
CA TYR A 49 1.64 0.17 7.68
C TYR A 49 0.87 -1.01 8.28
N LYS A 50 1.55 -2.00 8.86
CA LYS A 50 0.88 -3.11 9.53
C LYS A 50 0.07 -2.63 10.74
N ASN A 51 0.61 -1.69 11.52
CA ASN A 51 -0.09 -1.13 12.68
C ASN A 51 -1.32 -0.29 12.25
N ALA A 52 -1.21 0.43 11.13
CA ALA A 52 -2.24 1.32 10.62
C ALA A 52 -3.33 0.60 9.82
N PHE A 53 -2.99 -0.45 9.08
CA PHE A 53 -3.90 -1.07 8.11
C PHE A 53 -4.10 -2.58 8.32
N GLY A 54 -3.34 -3.19 9.25
CA GLY A 54 -3.41 -4.61 9.56
C GLY A 54 -2.64 -5.48 8.56
N ASP A 55 -3.05 -6.74 8.47
CA ASP A 55 -2.45 -7.68 7.52
C ASP A 55 -2.76 -7.27 6.08
N PHE A 56 -1.75 -7.38 5.23
CA PHE A 56 -1.86 -7.06 3.81
C PHE A 56 -2.76 -8.07 3.11
N THR A 57 -3.78 -7.58 2.42
CA THR A 57 -4.49 -8.29 1.36
C THR A 57 -4.61 -7.34 0.17
N GLU A 58 -4.68 -7.90 -1.03
CA GLU A 58 -4.81 -7.10 -2.25
C GLU A 58 -6.05 -6.21 -2.21
N THR A 59 -7.19 -6.78 -1.78
CA THR A 59 -8.46 -6.06 -1.61
C THR A 59 -8.34 -4.90 -0.63
N ARG A 60 -7.67 -5.08 0.52
CA ARG A 60 -7.44 -4.00 1.49
C ARG A 60 -6.59 -2.90 0.90
N TYR A 61 -5.51 -3.25 0.22
CA TYR A 61 -4.60 -2.27 -0.36
C TYR A 61 -5.27 -1.46 -1.46
N ALA A 62 -5.98 -2.13 -2.38
CA ALA A 62 -6.79 -1.48 -3.40
C ALA A 62 -7.82 -0.51 -2.80
N PHE A 63 -8.52 -0.96 -1.76
CA PHE A 63 -9.53 -0.16 -1.07
C PHE A 63 -8.91 1.07 -0.37
N ILE A 64 -7.74 0.95 0.24
CA ILE A 64 -7.03 2.07 0.86
C ILE A 64 -6.69 3.13 -0.19
N LEU A 65 -6.10 2.72 -1.32
CA LEU A 65 -5.72 3.63 -2.39
C LEU A 65 -6.95 4.36 -2.96
N GLN A 66 -8.04 3.64 -3.19
CA GLN A 66 -9.29 4.20 -3.68
C GLN A 66 -9.94 5.16 -2.69
N ALA A 67 -10.04 4.78 -1.40
CA ALA A 67 -10.68 5.59 -0.36
C ALA A 67 -9.90 6.87 -0.04
N CYS A 68 -8.56 6.81 -0.13
CA CYS A 68 -7.70 7.95 0.13
C CYS A 68 -7.42 8.80 -1.12
N HIS A 69 -7.85 8.36 -2.31
CA HIS A 69 -7.52 8.99 -3.59
C HIS A 69 -6.01 9.15 -3.83
N ILE A 70 -5.25 8.12 -3.47
CA ILE A 70 -3.78 8.07 -3.61
C ILE A 70 -3.36 6.90 -4.50
N THR A 71 -2.21 7.03 -5.15
CA THR A 71 -1.61 5.95 -5.95
C THR A 71 -0.59 5.13 -5.15
N GLU A 72 -0.07 5.70 -4.07
CA GLU A 72 0.90 5.09 -3.17
C GLU A 72 0.68 5.55 -1.74
N LEU A 73 1.04 4.71 -0.77
CA LEU A 73 1.03 5.08 0.64
C LEU A 73 2.17 6.08 0.95
N PRO A 74 1.92 7.04 1.87
CA PRO A 74 2.95 7.99 2.30
C PRO A 74 4.04 7.27 3.10
N ASP A 75 5.19 7.91 3.32
CA ASP A 75 6.27 7.36 4.14
C ASP A 75 5.72 6.78 5.47
N PRO A 76 6.03 5.52 5.83
CA PRO A 76 5.54 4.91 7.07
C PRO A 76 6.00 5.62 8.36
N ALA A 77 6.98 6.52 8.27
CA ALA A 77 7.40 7.38 9.36
C ALA A 77 6.46 8.59 9.56
N ASP A 78 5.62 8.94 8.58
CA ASP A 78 4.61 9.98 8.72
C ASP A 78 3.36 9.44 9.43
N LEU A 79 3.47 9.32 10.76
CA LEU A 79 2.44 8.74 11.60
C LEU A 79 1.14 9.55 11.55
N ALA A 80 1.23 10.88 11.42
CA ALA A 80 0.07 11.76 11.35
C ALA A 80 -0.73 11.52 10.06
N MET A 81 -0.03 11.42 8.93
CA MET A 81 -0.65 11.13 7.64
C MET A 81 -1.23 9.71 7.60
N LEU A 82 -0.55 8.72 8.20
CA LEU A 82 -1.10 7.37 8.38
C LEU A 82 -2.36 7.35 9.26
N GLY A 83 -2.39 8.12 10.34
CA GLY A 83 -3.58 8.28 11.19
C GLY A 83 -4.76 8.89 10.44
N TYR A 84 -4.49 9.93 9.64
CA TYR A 84 -5.48 10.55 8.77
C TYR A 84 -6.05 9.56 7.74
N TYR A 85 -5.17 8.83 7.05
CA TYR A 85 -5.61 7.81 6.09
C TYR A 85 -6.36 6.66 6.74
N ASN A 86 -5.93 6.19 7.91
CA ASN A 86 -6.69 5.19 8.66
C ASN A 86 -8.13 5.65 8.93
N ALA A 87 -8.32 6.89 9.39
CA ALA A 87 -9.66 7.43 9.64
C ALA A 87 -10.50 7.52 8.36
N MET A 88 -9.91 7.98 7.25
CA MET A 88 -10.59 8.06 5.96
C MET A 88 -11.02 6.68 5.44
N VAL A 89 -10.11 5.70 5.42
CA VAL A 89 -10.40 4.35 4.93
C VAL A 89 -11.48 3.68 5.78
N ARG A 90 -11.42 3.82 7.11
CA ARG A 90 -12.45 3.28 8.00
C ARG A 90 -13.82 3.90 7.76
N LYS A 91 -13.87 5.22 7.53
CA LYS A 91 -15.11 5.90 7.16
C LYS A 91 -15.63 5.39 5.81
N ALA A 92 -14.77 5.31 4.80
CA ALA A 92 -15.14 4.81 3.48
C ALA A 92 -15.65 3.35 3.54
N LEU A 93 -15.03 2.50 4.36
CA LEU A 93 -15.48 1.13 4.56
C LEU A 93 -16.87 1.07 5.22
N LEU A 94 -17.09 1.92 6.22
CA LEU A 94 -18.41 2.05 6.85
C LEU A 94 -19.46 2.49 5.83
N ASP A 95 -19.17 3.53 5.05
CA ASP A 95 -20.07 4.06 4.03
C ASP A 95 -20.35 3.02 2.93
N TYR A 96 -19.33 2.27 2.49
CA TYR A 96 -19.47 1.18 1.53
C TYR A 96 -20.38 0.08 2.08
N ASN A 97 -20.16 -0.37 3.32
CA ASN A 97 -20.96 -1.43 3.95
C ASN A 97 -22.38 -0.97 4.31
N ALA A 98 -22.61 0.34 4.51
CA ALA A 98 -23.92 0.91 4.79
C ALA A 98 -24.75 1.20 3.53
N THR A 99 -24.15 1.14 2.34
CA THR A 99 -24.86 1.40 1.08
C THR A 99 -25.82 0.26 0.76
N PRO A 100 -27.14 0.53 0.57
CA PRO A 100 -28.12 -0.51 0.27
C PRO A 100 -27.76 -1.27 -1.01
N GLY A 101 -27.71 -2.60 -0.92
CA GLY A 101 -27.36 -3.49 -2.04
C GLY A 101 -25.89 -3.90 -2.09
N ASN A 102 -25.02 -3.32 -1.25
CA ASN A 102 -23.66 -3.80 -1.10
C ASN A 102 -23.60 -5.00 -0.15
N THR A 103 -22.87 -6.03 -0.55
CA THR A 103 -22.39 -7.06 0.37
C THR A 103 -21.19 -6.48 1.12
N PRO A 104 -21.04 -6.74 2.44
CA PRO A 104 -19.86 -6.32 3.19
C PRO A 104 -18.59 -6.72 2.45
N LEU A 105 -17.63 -5.79 2.36
CA LEU A 105 -16.38 -6.06 1.66
C LEU A 105 -15.64 -7.22 2.35
N THR A 106 -15.31 -8.28 1.59
CA THR A 106 -14.59 -9.45 2.08
C THR A 106 -13.30 -9.66 1.29
N ASP A 107 -12.28 -10.16 1.98
CA ASP A 107 -11.02 -10.62 1.41
C ASP A 107 -10.70 -12.07 1.82
N GLU A 108 -9.50 -12.53 1.49
CA GLU A 108 -9.00 -13.88 1.78
C GLU A 108 -8.98 -14.22 3.28
N LEU A 109 -8.97 -13.21 4.15
CA LEU A 109 -8.98 -13.35 5.62
C LEU A 109 -10.40 -13.20 6.20
N GLY A 110 -11.41 -13.00 5.36
CA GLY A 110 -12.80 -12.79 5.75
C GLY A 110 -13.25 -11.34 5.58
N PRO A 111 -14.21 -10.85 6.40
CA PRO A 111 -14.67 -9.47 6.30
C PRO A 111 -13.52 -8.47 6.49
N VAL A 112 -13.41 -7.51 5.56
CA VAL A 112 -12.40 -6.45 5.62
C VAL A 112 -12.65 -5.60 6.85
N ALA A 113 -11.62 -5.42 7.66
CA ALA A 113 -11.61 -4.53 8.80
C ALA A 113 -10.25 -3.87 8.93
N PHE A 114 -10.24 -2.58 9.28
CA PHE A 114 -9.01 -1.82 9.52
C PHE A 114 -8.87 -1.53 11.02
N PRO A 115 -7.67 -1.70 11.61
CA PRO A 115 -7.44 -1.40 13.02
C PRO A 115 -7.62 0.09 13.30
N ILE A 116 -7.85 0.47 14.55
CA ILE A 116 -7.87 1.89 14.93
C ILE A 116 -6.42 2.36 15.07
N TYR A 117 -6.03 3.38 14.30
CA TYR A 117 -4.70 3.97 14.37
C TYR A 117 -4.79 5.48 14.50
N THR A 118 -4.18 6.04 15.55
CA THR A 118 -4.29 7.47 15.91
C THR A 118 -3.05 8.28 15.54
N GLY A 119 -2.09 7.70 14.82
CA GLY A 119 -0.82 8.38 14.50
C GLY A 119 0.15 8.45 15.68
N ILE A 120 -0.10 7.70 16.75
CA ILE A 120 0.87 7.46 17.81
C ILE A 120 1.57 6.15 17.47
N GLY A 121 2.89 6.20 17.30
CA GLY A 121 3.71 5.02 17.03
C GLY A 121 3.51 4.01 18.15
N GLY A 122 2.92 2.85 17.83
CA GLY A 122 3.00 1.70 18.71
C GLY A 122 4.44 1.22 18.68
N ASN A 123 5.13 1.27 19.82
CA ASN A 123 6.33 0.46 20.00
C ASN A 123 5.90 -1.00 19.78
N GLY A 124 6.44 -1.62 18.74
CA GLY A 124 6.37 -3.07 18.57
C GLY A 124 7.02 -3.80 19.72
#